data_AF-W4LV81-F1
#
_entry.id   AF-W4LV81-F1
#
_cell.length_a   1.000
_cell.length_b   1.000
_cell.length_c   1.000
_cell.angle_alpha   90.00
_cell.angle_beta   90.00
_cell.angle_gamma   90.00
#
_symmetry.space_group_name_H-M   'P 1'
#
loop_
_entity.id
_entity.type
_entity.pdbx_description
1 polymer ?
#
loop_
_entity_poly.entity_id
_entity_poly.type
_entity_poly.pdbx_seq_one_letter_code
_entity_poly.pdbx_strand_id
1 'polypeptide(L)'
;ARCLAADVVQSNLVRIRNLLRPRHDAAVSASRRLFGDALLAVPNGGYFLGVHLRVRVDEAALLAAAQAEGIVIASGSAFYPPSAAPPAGTLFFRLPFHALDPLEFATGVERLVKLAEQCRP
;
A
#
# COMPACT_ATOMS: atom_id res chain seq x y z
N ALA A 1 -14.66 -29.44 -7.48
CA ALA A 1 -13.27 -29.29 -7.93
C ALA A 1 -12.33 -29.91 -6.90
N ARG A 2 -11.35 -30.73 -7.30
CA ARG A 2 -10.43 -31.43 -6.36
C ARG A 2 -9.62 -30.47 -5.46
N CYS A 3 -9.39 -29.23 -5.91
CA CYS A 3 -8.70 -28.19 -5.13
C CYS A 3 -9.47 -27.67 -3.91
N LEU A 4 -10.75 -28.02 -3.77
CA LEU A 4 -11.57 -27.67 -2.60
C LEU A 4 -11.57 -28.76 -1.53
N ALA A 5 -10.84 -29.86 -1.74
CA ALA A 5 -10.65 -30.87 -0.72
C ALA A 5 -10.02 -30.21 0.54
N ALA A 6 -10.56 -30.54 1.71
CA ALA A 6 -10.27 -29.80 2.94
C ALA A 6 -8.78 -29.83 3.31
N ASP A 7 -8.12 -30.96 3.09
CA ASP A 7 -6.67 -31.15 3.26
C ASP A 7 -5.84 -30.23 2.36
N VAL A 8 -6.22 -30.11 1.08
CA VAL A 8 -5.56 -29.23 0.10
C VAL A 8 -5.77 -27.76 0.47
N VAL A 9 -6.96 -27.38 0.90
CA VAL A 9 -7.25 -26.00 1.32
C VAL A 9 -6.46 -25.63 2.57
N GLN A 10 -6.48 -26.47 3.62
CA GLN A 10 -5.81 -26.15 4.89
C GLN A 10 -4.29 -26.08 4.73
N SER A 11 -3.68 -27.03 4.01
CA SER A 11 -2.24 -26.99 3.74
C SER A 11 -1.83 -25.74 2.96
N ASN A 12 -2.64 -25.32 1.97
CA ASN A 12 -2.37 -24.10 1.22
C ASN A 12 -2.56 -22.83 2.06
N LEU A 13 -3.54 -22.80 2.97
CA LEU A 13 -3.72 -21.68 3.90
C LEU A 13 -2.51 -21.52 4.84
N VAL A 14 -1.99 -22.63 5.40
CA VAL A 14 -0.78 -22.61 6.23
C VAL A 14 0.40 -22.06 5.41
N ARG A 15 0.59 -22.56 4.19
CA ARG A 15 1.67 -22.12 3.29
C ARG A 15 1.59 -20.62 2.98
N ILE A 16 0.42 -20.11 2.61
CA ILE A 16 0.21 -18.70 2.29
C ILE A 16 0.42 -17.81 3.52
N ARG A 17 -0.06 -18.23 4.69
CA ARG A 17 0.16 -17.46 5.94
C ARG A 17 1.65 -17.35 6.28
N ASN A 18 2.41 -18.42 6.13
CA ASN A 18 3.85 -18.43 6.37
C ASN A 18 4.61 -17.59 5.33
N LEU A 19 4.13 -17.54 4.09
CA LEU A 19 4.71 -16.71 3.03
C LEU A 19 4.43 -15.22 3.24
N LEU A 20 3.19 -14.86 3.58
CA LEU A 20 2.75 -13.45 3.60
C LEU A 20 3.01 -12.76 4.92
N ARG A 21 3.06 -13.47 6.06
CA ARG A 21 3.28 -12.85 7.37
C ARG A 21 4.60 -12.06 7.44
N PRO A 22 5.76 -12.60 7.02
CA PRO A 22 7.00 -11.83 7.02
C PRO A 22 6.95 -10.60 6.11
N ARG A 23 6.28 -10.69 4.94
CA ARG A 23 6.09 -9.56 4.02
C ARG A 23 5.22 -8.46 4.64
N HIS A 24 4.12 -8.86 5.28
CA HIS A 24 3.25 -7.97 6.03
C HIS A 24 4.03 -7.24 7.13
N ASP A 25 4.73 -7.98 7.99
CA ASP A 25 5.42 -7.40 9.14
C ASP A 25 6.54 -6.45 8.72
N ALA A 26 7.29 -6.81 7.66
CA ALA A 26 8.31 -5.95 7.08
C ALA A 26 7.71 -4.69 6.44
N ALA A 27 6.60 -4.82 5.71
CA ALA A 27 5.91 -3.69 5.09
C ALA A 27 5.33 -2.72 6.13
N VAL A 28 4.76 -3.22 7.22
CA VAL A 28 4.29 -2.40 8.36
C VAL A 28 5.45 -1.67 9.00
N SER A 29 6.56 -2.37 9.27
CA SER A 29 7.76 -1.79 9.87
C SER A 29 8.34 -0.67 8.99
N ALA A 30 8.52 -0.94 7.70
CA ALA A 30 9.02 0.04 6.73
C ALA A 30 8.07 1.24 6.61
N SER A 31 6.76 1.01 6.50
CA SER A 31 5.78 2.08 6.36
C SER A 31 5.76 3.00 7.59
N ARG A 32 5.74 2.45 8.81
CA ARG A 32 5.79 3.24 10.04
C ARG A 32 7.07 4.07 10.15
N ARG A 33 8.21 3.49 9.75
CA ARG A 33 9.50 4.18 9.78
C ARG A 33 9.58 5.31 8.75
N LEU A 34 9.12 5.06 7.52
CA LEU A 34 9.35 5.94 6.39
C LEU A 34 8.26 7.02 6.23
N PHE A 35 6.99 6.68 6.44
CA PHE A 35 5.91 7.67 6.33
C PHE A 35 5.80 8.60 7.54
N GLY A 36 6.47 8.29 8.66
CA GLY A 36 6.41 9.06 9.90
C GLY A 36 4.98 9.19 10.42
N ASP A 37 4.49 10.42 10.53
CA ASP A 37 3.18 10.75 11.10
C ASP A 37 1.99 10.56 10.13
N ALA A 38 2.22 9.97 8.95
CA ALA A 38 1.11 9.67 8.05
C ALA A 38 0.13 8.67 8.69
N LEU A 39 -1.15 8.82 8.39
CA LEU A 39 -2.18 7.91 8.90
C LEU A 39 -2.10 6.58 8.13
N LEU A 40 -1.71 5.52 8.84
CA LEU A 40 -1.60 4.16 8.31
C LEU A 40 -2.76 3.28 8.78
N ALA A 41 -3.42 2.60 7.83
CA ALA A 41 -4.34 1.52 8.11
C ALA A 41 -3.60 0.19 8.00
N VAL A 42 -3.25 -0.38 9.16
CA VAL A 42 -2.54 -1.66 9.29
C VAL A 42 -3.54 -2.80 9.46
N PRO A 43 -3.61 -3.76 8.54
CA PRO A 43 -4.53 -4.89 8.68
C PRO A 43 -3.93 -6.00 9.56
N ASN A 44 -4.79 -6.91 10.04
CA ASN A 44 -4.34 -8.15 10.70
C ASN A 44 -4.08 -9.31 9.71
N GLY A 45 -4.25 -9.05 8.40
CA GLY A 45 -4.12 -10.03 7.33
C GLY A 45 -4.60 -9.48 5.98
N GLY A 46 -4.48 -10.28 4.93
CA GLY A 46 -4.79 -9.84 3.56
C GLY A 46 -3.55 -9.40 2.80
N TYR A 47 -3.67 -8.34 2.00
CA TYR A 47 -2.75 -8.08 0.89
C TYR A 47 -2.25 -6.63 0.78
N PHE A 48 -2.88 -5.68 1.47
CA PHE A 48 -2.63 -4.25 1.30
C PHE A 48 -2.52 -3.51 2.63
N LEU A 49 -1.63 -2.53 2.68
CA LEU A 49 -1.64 -1.47 3.68
C LEU A 49 -2.35 -0.25 3.12
N GLY A 50 -3.11 0.47 3.94
CA GLY A 50 -3.66 1.78 3.57
C GLY A 50 -2.78 2.90 4.10
N VAL A 51 -2.59 3.96 3.32
CA VAL A 51 -1.92 5.19 3.77
C VAL A 51 -2.70 6.42 3.34
N HIS A 52 -2.79 7.42 4.22
CA HIS A 52 -3.24 8.76 3.85
C HIS A 52 -2.06 9.72 3.87
N LEU A 53 -1.78 10.34 2.72
CA LEU A 53 -0.70 11.31 2.53
C LEU A 53 -1.26 12.72 2.46
N ARG A 54 -0.65 13.65 3.19
CA ARG A 54 -1.00 15.07 3.12
C ARG A 54 -0.12 15.75 2.06
N VAL A 55 -0.73 16.22 0.98
CA VAL A 55 -0.05 16.86 -0.15
C VAL A 55 -0.87 18.04 -0.68
N ARG A 56 -0.24 18.99 -1.38
CA ARG A 56 -0.90 20.13 -2.03
C ARG A 56 -1.41 19.85 -3.44
N VAL A 57 -0.95 18.76 -4.05
CA VAL A 57 -1.34 18.36 -5.40
C VAL A 57 -2.54 17.42 -5.37
N ASP A 58 -3.29 17.36 -6.47
CA ASP A 58 -4.33 16.36 -6.64
C ASP A 58 -3.74 14.95 -6.91
N GLU A 59 -4.60 13.95 -6.88
CA GLU A 59 -4.20 12.56 -7.09
C GLU A 59 -3.59 12.35 -8.48
N ALA A 60 -4.15 12.98 -9.51
CA ALA A 60 -3.71 12.80 -10.90
C ALA A 60 -2.27 13.29 -11.10
N ALA A 61 -1.94 14.46 -10.53
CA ALA A 61 -0.59 15.01 -10.56
C ALA A 61 0.42 14.12 -9.81
N LEU A 62 0.06 13.62 -8.62
CA LEU A 62 0.93 12.72 -7.86
C LEU A 62 1.15 11.40 -8.62
N LEU A 63 0.09 10.81 -9.19
CA LEU A 63 0.18 9.56 -9.96
C LEU A 63 1.05 9.73 -11.21
N ALA A 64 0.93 10.86 -11.92
CA ALA A 64 1.76 11.15 -13.08
C ALA A 64 3.25 11.29 -12.70
N ALA A 65 3.55 11.98 -11.60
CA ALA A 65 4.91 12.12 -11.09
C ALA A 65 5.48 10.78 -10.60
N ALA A 66 4.68 9.98 -9.89
CA ALA A 66 5.03 8.64 -9.47
C ALA A 66 5.36 7.74 -10.67
N GLN A 67 4.53 7.80 -11.72
CA GLN A 67 4.77 7.05 -12.95
C GLN A 67 6.04 7.48 -13.69
N ALA A 68 6.36 8.78 -13.71
CA ALA A 68 7.60 9.28 -14.29
C ALA A 68 8.85 8.76 -13.55
N GLU A 69 8.70 8.46 -12.26
CA GLU A 69 9.71 7.76 -11.46
C GLU A 69 9.60 6.22 -11.56
N GLY A 70 8.66 5.66 -12.32
CA GLY A 70 8.46 4.21 -12.40
C GLY A 70 7.86 3.60 -11.13
N ILE A 71 7.20 4.41 -10.30
CA ILE A 71 6.36 3.95 -9.19
C ILE A 71 4.93 3.81 -9.71
N VAL A 72 4.46 2.57 -9.82
CA VAL A 72 3.09 2.29 -10.28
C VAL A 72 2.21 1.99 -9.07
N ILE A 73 1.29 2.89 -8.75
CA ILE A 73 0.30 2.72 -7.68
C ILE A 73 -1.11 2.90 -8.22
N ALA A 74 -2.07 2.16 -7.68
CA ALA A 74 -3.47 2.31 -8.05
C ALA A 74 -4.03 3.63 -7.49
N SER A 75 -4.93 4.27 -8.24
CA SER A 75 -5.72 5.39 -7.76
C SER A 75 -6.51 4.98 -6.50
N GLY A 76 -6.34 5.75 -5.43
CA GLY A 76 -7.08 5.59 -4.20
C GLY A 76 -8.50 6.10 -4.29
N SER A 77 -8.73 7.19 -5.04
CA SER A 77 -10.06 7.76 -5.24
C SER A 77 -11.04 6.77 -5.89
N ALA A 78 -10.53 5.84 -6.71
CA ALA A 78 -11.33 4.75 -7.28
C ALA A 78 -11.96 3.80 -6.24
N PHE A 79 -11.51 3.83 -4.98
CA PHE A 79 -12.11 3.06 -3.87
C PHE A 79 -13.18 3.82 -3.10
N TYR A 80 -13.50 5.06 -3.50
CA TYR A 80 -14.54 5.88 -2.88
C TYR A 80 -15.69 6.13 -3.86
N PRO A 81 -16.94 6.21 -3.37
CA PRO A 81 -17.98 6.88 -4.13
C PRO A 81 -17.61 8.37 -4.27
N PRO A 82 -18.05 9.06 -5.35
CA PRO A 82 -17.73 10.47 -5.57
C PRO A 82 -18.08 11.41 -4.39
N SER A 83 -19.08 11.05 -3.59
CA SER A 83 -19.52 11.81 -2.42
C SER A 83 -18.70 11.59 -1.14
N ALA A 84 -17.74 10.65 -1.13
CA ALA A 84 -16.97 10.30 0.07
C ALA A 84 -15.46 10.37 -0.14
N ALA A 85 -15.01 11.14 -1.14
CA ALA A 85 -13.58 11.35 -1.36
C ALA A 85 -12.88 11.87 -0.10
N PRO A 86 -11.58 11.53 0.11
CA PRO A 86 -10.80 12.11 1.19
C PRO A 86 -10.85 13.65 1.17
N PRO A 87 -10.68 14.31 2.33
CA PRO A 87 -10.64 15.77 2.39
C PRO A 87 -9.57 16.34 1.45
N ALA A 88 -9.82 17.55 0.93
CA ALA A 88 -8.86 18.24 0.09
C ALA A 88 -7.46 18.28 0.74
N GLY A 89 -6.44 17.99 -0.07
CA GLY A 89 -5.05 17.90 0.40
C GLY A 89 -4.70 16.60 1.14
N THR A 90 -5.60 15.61 1.13
CA THR A 90 -5.31 14.24 1.60
C THR A 90 -5.53 13.25 0.46
N LEU A 91 -4.53 12.42 0.16
CA LEU A 91 -4.62 11.35 -0.82
C LEU A 91 -4.55 9.99 -0.12
N PHE A 92 -5.40 9.05 -0.52
CA PHE A 92 -5.39 7.68 -0.01
C PHE A 92 -4.69 6.76 -1.01
N PHE A 93 -3.90 5.79 -0.54
CA PHE A 93 -3.34 4.75 -1.40
C PHE A 93 -3.36 3.37 -0.72
N ARG A 94 -3.48 2.33 -1.54
CA ARG A 94 -3.33 0.93 -1.12
C ARG A 94 -2.00 0.39 -1.59
N LEU A 95 -1.15 -0.02 -0.65
CA LEU A 95 0.20 -0.50 -0.91
C LEU A 95 0.22 -2.04 -0.91
N PRO A 96 0.48 -2.71 -2.06
CA PRO A 96 0.38 -4.16 -2.20
C PRO A 96 1.60 -4.92 -1.68
N PHE A 97 1.75 -5.08 -0.36
CA PHE A 97 2.91 -5.78 0.23
C PHE A 97 3.05 -7.25 -0.18
N HIS A 98 1.97 -7.88 -0.65
CA HIS A 98 1.97 -9.29 -1.03
C HIS A 98 2.68 -9.58 -2.34
N ALA A 99 2.75 -8.60 -3.25
CA ALA A 99 3.27 -8.75 -4.60
C ALA A 99 4.77 -8.48 -4.72
N LEU A 100 5.37 -7.88 -3.68
CA LEU A 100 6.76 -7.43 -3.67
C LEU A 100 7.56 -8.19 -2.62
N ASP A 101 8.87 -8.26 -2.80
CA ASP A 101 9.75 -8.60 -1.68
C ASP A 101 9.86 -7.42 -0.68
N PRO A 102 10.29 -7.68 0.56
CA PRO A 102 10.37 -6.64 1.59
C PRO A 102 11.25 -5.43 1.23
N LEU A 103 12.35 -5.64 0.50
CA LEU A 103 13.28 -4.58 0.13
C LEU A 103 12.70 -3.74 -1.02
N GLU A 104 12.09 -4.39 -2.01
CA GLU A 104 11.33 -3.71 -3.07
C GLU A 104 10.22 -2.84 -2.49
N PHE A 105 9.43 -3.38 -1.56
CA PHE A 105 8.37 -2.63 -0.89
C PHE A 105 8.92 -1.41 -0.14
N ALA A 106 9.98 -1.59 0.66
CA ALA A 106 10.60 -0.50 1.41
C ALA A 106 11.16 0.59 0.48
N THR A 107 11.79 0.19 -0.62
CA THR A 107 12.31 1.12 -1.65
C THR A 107 11.17 1.89 -2.31
N GLY A 108 10.08 1.22 -2.67
CA GLY A 108 8.89 1.87 -3.23
C GLY A 108 8.28 2.89 -2.27
N VAL A 109 8.17 2.55 -0.98
CA VAL A 109 7.70 3.48 0.07
C VAL A 109 8.64 4.68 0.22
N GLU A 110 9.96 4.46 0.28
CA GLU A 110 10.93 5.54 0.42
C GLU A 110 10.82 6.55 -0.72
N ARG A 111 10.67 6.06 -1.95
CA ARG A 111 10.52 6.92 -3.14
C ARG A 111 9.19 7.66 -3.13
N LEU A 112 8.10 7.00 -2.74
CA LEU A 112 6.80 7.64 -2.60
C LEU A 112 6.81 8.73 -1.52
N VAL A 113 7.51 8.52 -0.40
CA VAL A 113 7.69 9.52 0.65
C VAL A 113 8.43 10.74 0.11
N LYS A 114 9.57 10.54 -0.56
CA LYS A 114 10.35 11.64 -1.17
C LYS A 114 9.51 12.43 -2.17
N LEU A 115 8.74 11.75 -3.02
CA LEU A 115 7.83 12.39 -3.96
C LEU A 115 6.75 13.19 -3.23
N ALA A 116 6.11 12.61 -2.22
CA ALA A 116 5.07 13.29 -1.46
C ALA A 116 5.61 14.52 -0.70
N GLU A 117 6.85 14.48 -0.23
CA GLU A 117 7.53 15.61 0.42
C GLU A 117 7.76 16.79 -0.53
N GLN A 118 8.08 16.54 -1.80
CA GLN A 118 8.17 17.59 -2.82
C GLN A 118 6.82 18.29 -3.05
N CYS A 119 5.72 17.62 -2.70
CA CYS A 119 4.36 18.14 -2.82
C CYS A 119 3.74 18.56 -1.48
N ARG A 120 4.50 18.58 -0.37
CA ARG A 120 3.99 18.97 0.95
C ARG A 120 3.70 20.48 1.04
N PRO A 121 2.88 20.91 2.02
CA PRO A 121 2.69 22.33 2.29
C PRO A 121 3.95 23.05 2.78
#